data_AF-X6IZM3-F1
#
_entry.id   AF-X6IZM3-F1
#
_cell.length_a   1.000
_cell.length_b   1.000
_cell.length_c   1.000
_cell.angle_alpha   90.00
_cell.angle_beta   90.00
_cell.angle_gamma   90.00
#
_symmetry.space_group_name_H-M   'P 1'
#
loop_
_entity.id
_entity.type
_entity.pdbx_description
1 polymer ?
#
loop_
_entity_poly.entity_id
_entity_poly.type
_entity_poly.pdbx_seq_one_letter_code
_entity_poly.pdbx_strand_id
1 'polypeptide(L)'
;MLKDRRLDNSPEQKAALAMMLAFQLLRTKATRDQWQAIEEALVKKVEESGGKMQDVRGWEDWQPMTEDRLKREHLLSIQGSIGGHAQIIAAKDFVLAEPAPGRSFYLGDNPVCLANARDFGPRGNLGLGVQGIEIYMPLASDLMLCAFCPSIIEGLRETHKRAKEARQAEAVSRLMKGQLSAAGMRQFLDAANATARPVEELLSAAADGYPVSSNDANMDYYNSLQTSYAYRYVVCQQADFALARSFNSENPALKRGRRVQVA
;
A
#
# COMPACT_ATOMS: atom_id res chain seq x y z
N MET A 1 18.00 9.00 -4.78
CA MET A 1 17.13 8.86 -5.98
C MET A 1 17.56 7.60 -6.70
N LEU A 2 16.59 6.74 -7.08
CA LEU A 2 16.83 5.42 -7.68
C LEU A 2 17.73 5.55 -8.92
N LYS A 3 18.95 5.02 -8.85
CA LYS A 3 19.80 4.86 -10.03
C LYS A 3 19.36 3.58 -10.75
N ASP A 4 19.23 3.63 -12.06
CA ASP A 4 18.95 2.46 -12.92
C ASP A 4 17.69 1.66 -12.54
N ARG A 5 16.68 2.32 -11.97
CA ARG A 5 15.42 1.71 -11.52
C ARG A 5 15.63 0.54 -10.54
N ARG A 6 16.66 0.64 -9.69
CA ARG A 6 17.05 -0.39 -8.72
C ARG A 6 17.16 0.19 -7.31
N LEU A 7 16.71 -0.58 -6.32
CA LEU A 7 16.99 -0.33 -4.91
C LEU A 7 18.42 -0.77 -4.59
N ASP A 8 19.21 0.11 -3.98
CA ASP A 8 20.54 -0.25 -3.45
C ASP A 8 20.43 -0.83 -2.02
N ASN A 9 19.22 -0.79 -1.45
CA ASN A 9 18.89 -1.31 -0.11
C ASN A 9 19.71 -0.69 1.04
N SER A 10 20.41 0.42 0.79
CA SER A 10 21.13 1.15 1.82
C SER A 10 20.17 1.77 2.85
N PRO A 11 20.60 1.91 4.11
CA PRO A 11 19.83 2.62 5.13
C PRO A 11 19.44 4.04 4.70
N GLU A 12 20.32 4.75 4.01
CA GLU A 12 20.11 6.11 3.51
C GLU A 12 19.02 6.14 2.44
N GLN A 13 19.05 5.20 1.49
CA GLN A 13 18.02 5.10 0.46
C GLN A 13 16.67 4.75 1.08
N LYS A 14 16.62 3.78 2.00
CA LYS A 14 15.38 3.41 2.72
C LYS A 14 14.80 4.59 3.50
N ALA A 15 15.63 5.34 4.22
CA ALA A 15 15.21 6.53 4.95
C ALA A 15 14.65 7.61 4.02
N ALA A 16 15.30 7.86 2.88
CA ALA A 16 14.84 8.83 1.89
C ALA A 16 13.50 8.41 1.25
N LEU A 17 13.34 7.14 0.88
CA LEU A 17 12.09 6.62 0.31
C LEU A 17 10.95 6.64 1.34
N ALA A 18 11.24 6.31 2.60
CA ALA A 18 10.26 6.39 3.68
C ALA A 18 9.81 7.82 3.95
N MET A 19 10.75 8.77 3.97
CA MET A 19 10.43 10.20 4.10
C MET A 19 9.57 10.71 2.93
N MET A 20 9.90 10.31 1.70
CA MET A 20 9.10 10.61 0.53
C MET A 20 7.68 10.05 0.64
N LEU A 21 7.53 8.76 0.96
CA LEU A 21 6.21 8.13 1.16
C LEU A 21 5.41 8.84 2.26
N ALA A 22 6.03 9.12 3.41
CA ALA A 22 5.39 9.84 4.51
C ALA A 22 4.91 11.23 4.07
N PHE A 23 5.75 11.98 3.35
CA PHE A 23 5.36 13.28 2.82
C PHE A 23 4.20 13.18 1.83
N GLN A 24 4.26 12.23 0.89
CA GLN A 24 3.23 12.03 -0.13
C GLN A 24 1.90 11.58 0.46
N LEU A 25 1.93 10.80 1.55
CA LEU A 25 0.75 10.40 2.32
C LEU A 25 0.11 11.60 3.03
N LEU A 26 0.92 12.43 3.68
CA LEU A 26 0.42 13.50 4.57
C LEU A 26 0.03 14.78 3.84
N ARG A 27 0.69 15.13 2.72
CA ARG A 27 0.56 16.45 2.07
C ARG A 27 -0.76 16.67 1.31
N THR A 28 -1.61 15.65 1.21
CA THR A 28 -2.70 15.64 0.24
C THR A 28 -3.86 16.54 0.65
N LYS A 29 -4.65 16.99 -0.34
CA LYS A 29 -5.90 17.71 -0.06
C LYS A 29 -6.91 16.82 0.66
N ALA A 30 -6.92 15.52 0.37
CA ALA A 30 -7.79 14.56 1.07
C ALA A 30 -7.54 14.59 2.58
N THR A 31 -6.27 14.50 3.00
CA THR A 31 -5.87 14.61 4.40
C THR A 31 -6.31 15.94 4.99
N ARG A 32 -6.09 17.06 4.29
CA ARG A 32 -6.48 18.38 4.81
C ARG A 32 -7.99 18.53 4.98
N ASP A 33 -8.77 18.09 4.00
CA ASP A 33 -10.23 18.17 4.04
C ASP A 33 -10.82 17.24 5.12
N GLN A 34 -10.10 16.18 5.48
CA GLN A 34 -10.48 15.32 6.60
C GLN A 34 -10.39 16.05 7.94
N TRP A 35 -9.39 16.92 8.15
CA TRP A 35 -9.29 17.72 9.37
C TRP A 35 -10.49 18.66 9.53
N GLN A 36 -10.87 19.32 8.44
CA GLN A 36 -12.07 20.15 8.41
C GLN A 36 -13.33 19.35 8.73
N ALA A 37 -13.50 18.16 8.14
CA ALA A 37 -14.66 17.32 8.40
C ALA A 37 -14.75 16.85 9.87
N ILE A 38 -13.61 16.59 10.52
CA ILE A 38 -13.56 16.23 11.95
C ILE A 38 -13.99 17.42 12.82
N GLU A 39 -13.48 18.61 12.53
CA GLU A 39 -13.88 19.82 13.25
C GLU A 39 -15.38 20.12 13.07
N GLU A 40 -15.89 20.07 11.84
CA GLU A 40 -17.32 20.26 11.55
C GLU A 40 -18.19 19.26 12.32
N ALA A 41 -17.77 17.99 12.41
CA ALA A 41 -18.47 16.97 13.19
C ALA A 41 -18.45 17.26 14.70
N LEU A 42 -17.31 17.74 15.22
CA LEU A 42 -17.15 18.10 16.63
C LEU A 42 -18.02 19.29 17.00
N VAL A 43 -17.96 20.38 16.21
CA VAL A 43 -18.78 21.58 16.40
C VAL A 43 -20.26 21.21 16.43
N LYS A 44 -20.71 20.46 15.41
CA LYS A 44 -22.10 20.00 15.31
C LYS A 44 -22.52 19.23 16.56
N LYS A 45 -21.67 18.33 17.07
CA LYS A 45 -22.01 17.50 18.24
C LYS A 45 -22.15 18.34 19.53
N VAL A 46 -21.30 19.35 19.70
CA VAL A 46 -21.36 20.27 20.83
C VAL A 46 -22.62 21.14 20.77
N GLU A 47 -22.95 21.67 19.60
CA GLU A 47 -24.17 22.46 19.38
C GLU A 47 -25.44 21.64 19.60
N GLU A 48 -25.49 20.40 19.09
CA GLU A 48 -26.60 19.46 19.33
C GLU A 48 -26.80 19.13 20.83
N SER A 49 -25.74 19.23 21.62
CA SER A 49 -25.77 19.04 23.08
C SER A 49 -26.13 20.32 23.84
N GLY A 50 -26.42 21.42 23.13
CA GLY A 50 -26.78 22.73 23.70
C GLY A 50 -25.58 23.55 24.20
N GLY A 51 -24.34 23.12 23.92
CA GLY A 51 -23.12 23.82 24.31
C GLY A 51 -22.55 24.68 23.19
N LYS A 52 -21.45 25.38 23.49
CA LYS A 52 -20.59 26.06 22.51
C LYS A 52 -19.19 25.47 22.55
N MET A 53 -18.46 25.53 21.44
CA MET A 53 -17.08 25.03 21.39
C MET A 53 -16.17 25.70 22.42
N GLN A 54 -16.40 26.98 22.72
CA GLN A 54 -15.65 27.74 23.73
C GLN A 54 -15.89 27.23 25.16
N ASP A 55 -16.93 26.43 25.39
CA ASP A 55 -17.19 25.80 26.69
C ASP A 55 -16.38 24.51 26.88
N VAL A 56 -15.74 23.99 25.81
CA VAL A 56 -14.92 22.78 25.87
C VAL A 56 -13.54 23.13 26.42
N ARG A 57 -13.12 22.43 27.48
CA ARG A 57 -11.82 22.63 28.12
C ARG A 57 -10.67 22.49 27.11
N GLY A 58 -9.81 23.50 27.01
CA GLY A 58 -8.70 23.56 26.05
C GLY A 58 -9.08 24.11 24.67
N TRP A 59 -10.32 24.57 24.49
CA TRP A 59 -10.86 25.15 23.26
C TRP A 59 -11.51 26.52 23.51
N GLU A 60 -11.17 27.17 24.62
CA GLU A 60 -11.74 28.46 25.03
C GLU A 60 -11.51 29.56 23.97
N ASP A 61 -10.35 29.52 23.30
CA ASP A 61 -9.97 30.42 22.20
C ASP A 61 -10.34 29.87 20.82
N TRP A 62 -11.24 28.88 20.75
CA TRP A 62 -11.62 28.30 19.46
C TRP A 62 -12.28 29.34 18.56
N GLN A 63 -11.88 29.29 17.29
CA GLN A 63 -12.47 30.06 16.20
C GLN A 63 -12.67 29.13 15.00
N PRO A 64 -13.73 29.34 14.20
CA PRO A 64 -13.95 28.57 12.99
C PRO A 64 -12.72 28.56 12.08
N MET A 65 -12.42 27.40 11.50
CA MET A 65 -11.28 27.26 10.63
C MET A 65 -11.49 27.98 9.29
N THR A 66 -10.60 28.92 8.99
CA THR A 66 -10.50 29.52 7.66
C THR A 66 -9.63 28.67 6.74
N GLU A 67 -9.69 28.88 5.42
CA GLU A 67 -8.85 28.14 4.48
C GLU A 67 -7.34 28.33 4.77
N ASP A 68 -6.93 29.56 5.11
CA ASP A 68 -5.54 29.86 5.43
C ASP A 68 -5.08 29.24 6.75
N ARG A 69 -5.96 29.22 7.77
CA ARG A 69 -5.70 28.52 9.02
C ARG A 69 -5.58 27.02 8.78
N LEU A 70 -6.49 26.43 8.01
CA LEU A 70 -6.46 25.01 7.68
C LEU A 70 -5.16 24.62 6.95
N LYS A 71 -4.70 25.43 5.99
CA LYS A 71 -3.41 25.21 5.32
C LYS A 71 -2.24 25.30 6.29
N ARG A 72 -2.22 26.32 7.16
CA ARG A 72 -1.16 26.50 8.17
C ARG A 72 -1.10 25.32 9.13
N GLU A 73 -2.24 24.95 9.74
CA GLU A 73 -2.31 23.85 10.70
C GLU A 73 -1.95 22.51 10.04
N HIS A 74 -2.36 22.29 8.78
CA HIS A 74 -1.97 21.11 8.03
C HIS A 74 -0.44 21.03 7.83
N LEU A 75 0.21 22.14 7.48
CA LEU A 75 1.67 22.19 7.35
C LEU A 75 2.40 21.94 8.68
N LEU A 76 1.91 22.53 9.78
CA LEU A 76 2.46 22.30 11.12
C LEU A 76 2.28 20.84 11.55
N SER A 77 1.13 20.24 11.24
CA SER A 77 0.86 18.82 11.48
C SER A 77 1.82 17.91 10.70
N ILE A 78 2.08 18.22 9.42
CA ILE A 78 3.09 17.50 8.63
C ILE A 78 4.47 17.63 9.30
N GLN A 79 4.90 18.84 9.63
CA GLN A 79 6.20 19.08 10.28
C GLN A 79 6.35 18.30 11.58
N GLY A 80 5.31 18.25 12.42
CA GLY A 80 5.33 17.56 13.70
C GLY A 80 5.24 16.03 13.61
N SER A 81 4.64 15.48 12.54
CA SER A 81 4.32 14.05 12.47
C SER A 81 5.11 13.26 11.42
N ILE A 82 5.69 13.92 10.42
CA ILE A 82 6.33 13.23 9.28
C ILE A 82 7.47 12.31 9.70
N GLY A 83 8.26 12.69 10.72
CA GLY A 83 9.36 11.87 11.24
C GLY A 83 8.88 10.52 11.76
N GLY A 84 7.81 10.51 12.57
CA GLY A 84 7.23 9.28 13.09
C GLY A 84 6.64 8.38 11.99
N HIS A 85 5.97 8.98 11.00
CA HIS A 85 5.47 8.24 9.84
C HIS A 85 6.61 7.61 9.04
N ALA A 86 7.66 8.39 8.75
CA ALA A 86 8.83 7.91 8.03
C ALA A 86 9.54 6.77 8.78
N GLN A 87 9.64 6.84 10.11
CA GLN A 87 10.21 5.74 10.92
C GLN A 87 9.42 4.43 10.77
N ILE A 88 8.09 4.50 10.87
CA ILE A 88 7.23 3.31 10.73
C ILE A 88 7.32 2.72 9.31
N ILE A 89 7.43 3.59 8.29
CA ILE A 89 7.57 3.18 6.88
C ILE A 89 8.97 2.63 6.59
N ALA A 90 10.03 3.18 7.20
CA ALA A 90 11.40 2.71 7.02
C ALA A 90 11.61 1.27 7.53
N ALA A 91 10.78 0.82 8.47
CA ALA A 91 10.76 -0.56 8.96
C ALA A 91 10.07 -1.56 8.02
N LYS A 92 9.66 -1.14 6.82
CA LYS A 92 9.01 -1.99 5.81
C LYS A 92 10.04 -2.57 4.84
N ASP A 93 9.68 -3.68 4.20
CA ASP A 93 10.42 -4.22 3.07
C ASP A 93 10.01 -3.47 1.80
N PHE A 94 10.98 -2.79 1.19
CA PHE A 94 10.77 -2.04 -0.04
C PHE A 94 10.93 -2.95 -1.25
N VAL A 95 9.97 -2.88 -2.17
CA VAL A 95 9.97 -3.63 -3.42
C VAL A 95 9.58 -2.67 -4.55
N LEU A 96 10.16 -2.85 -5.72
CA LEU A 96 9.73 -2.15 -6.92
C LEU A 96 8.85 -3.06 -7.77
N ALA A 97 7.87 -2.50 -8.47
CA ALA A 97 7.12 -3.22 -9.49
C ALA A 97 7.06 -2.41 -10.79
N GLU A 98 7.14 -3.12 -11.91
CA GLU A 98 6.93 -2.59 -13.26
C GLU A 98 5.59 -3.08 -13.81
N PRO A 99 4.94 -2.34 -14.72
CA PRO A 99 3.62 -2.71 -15.20
C PRO A 99 3.68 -3.93 -16.13
N ALA A 100 2.54 -4.61 -16.27
CA ALA A 100 2.37 -5.63 -17.31
C ALA A 100 2.58 -5.02 -18.71
N PRO A 101 3.07 -5.81 -19.71
CA PRO A 101 3.26 -5.33 -21.07
C PRO A 101 2.01 -4.64 -21.63
N GLY A 102 2.19 -3.43 -22.17
CA GLY A 102 1.11 -2.65 -22.75
C GLY A 102 0.17 -1.98 -21.73
N ARG A 103 0.48 -2.00 -20.42
CA ARG A 103 -0.30 -1.33 -19.38
C ARG A 103 0.52 -0.26 -18.65
N SER A 104 -0.17 0.59 -17.88
CA SER A 104 0.46 1.64 -17.06
C SER A 104 -0.26 1.80 -15.72
N PHE A 105 0.47 2.24 -14.70
CA PHE A 105 -0.09 2.57 -13.39
C PHE A 105 -0.86 3.89 -13.47
N TYR A 106 -2.01 3.95 -12.81
CA TYR A 106 -2.73 5.20 -12.56
C TYR A 106 -2.01 6.04 -11.51
N LEU A 107 -1.98 7.36 -11.72
CA LEU A 107 -1.42 8.32 -10.77
C LEU A 107 -2.56 9.10 -10.13
N GLY A 108 -2.90 8.78 -8.88
CA GLY A 108 -3.90 9.50 -8.10
C GLY A 108 -3.37 10.78 -7.46
N ASP A 109 -4.24 11.76 -7.21
CA ASP A 109 -3.90 12.98 -6.44
C ASP A 109 -3.73 12.73 -4.93
N ASN A 110 -4.07 11.52 -4.48
CA ASN A 110 -3.76 10.95 -3.19
C ASN A 110 -3.00 9.63 -3.42
N PRO A 111 -1.68 9.69 -3.69
CA PRO A 111 -0.98 8.61 -4.39
C PRO A 111 -0.57 7.44 -3.49
N VAL A 112 -0.54 7.63 -2.17
CA VAL A 112 -0.14 6.58 -1.22
C VAL A 112 -1.38 5.78 -0.81
N CYS A 113 -1.48 4.56 -1.33
CA CYS A 113 -2.56 3.63 -1.04
C CYS A 113 -2.13 2.64 0.04
N LEU A 114 -3.08 2.30 0.92
CA LEU A 114 -2.92 1.25 1.92
C LEU A 114 -3.86 0.08 1.60
N ALA A 115 -3.34 -1.13 1.72
CA ALA A 115 -4.12 -2.34 1.63
C ALA A 115 -3.67 -3.36 2.68
N ASN A 116 -4.57 -4.25 3.06
CA ASN A 116 -4.26 -5.35 3.95
C ASN A 116 -5.19 -6.51 3.63
N ALA A 117 -4.63 -7.64 3.21
CA ALA A 117 -5.40 -8.85 2.95
C ALA A 117 -5.82 -9.58 4.23
N ARG A 118 -5.24 -9.23 5.38
CA ARG A 118 -5.60 -9.85 6.66
C ARG A 118 -6.89 -9.24 7.21
N ASP A 119 -7.78 -10.13 7.63
CA ASP A 119 -9.00 -9.77 8.34
C ASP A 119 -8.72 -9.66 9.86
N PHE A 120 -9.08 -8.52 10.44
CA PHE A 120 -8.98 -8.25 11.88
C PHE A 120 -10.37 -8.13 12.54
N GLY A 121 -11.41 -8.59 11.84
CA GLY A 121 -12.81 -8.55 12.26
C GLY A 121 -13.32 -7.11 12.31
N PRO A 122 -14.02 -6.69 13.39
CA PRO A 122 -14.63 -5.37 13.48
C PRO A 122 -13.63 -4.22 13.66
N ARG A 123 -12.34 -4.53 13.89
CA ARG A 123 -11.29 -3.52 14.08
C ARG A 123 -10.68 -3.13 12.74
N GLY A 124 -10.33 -1.86 12.58
CA GLY A 124 -9.68 -1.36 11.37
C GLY A 124 -8.37 -2.09 11.07
N ASN A 125 -8.13 -2.39 9.79
CA ASN A 125 -6.95 -3.12 9.31
C ASN A 125 -5.97 -2.27 8.47
N LEU A 126 -6.22 -0.97 8.35
CA LEU A 126 -5.49 -0.03 7.48
C LEU A 126 -4.70 1.00 8.28
N GLY A 127 -3.64 0.57 8.97
CA GLY A 127 -2.70 1.47 9.65
C GLY A 127 -1.26 1.12 9.29
N LEU A 128 -0.38 2.12 9.26
CA LEU A 128 1.04 1.93 8.88
C LEU A 128 1.81 0.93 9.77
N GLY A 129 1.37 0.77 11.02
CA GLY A 129 1.91 -0.20 11.97
C GLY A 129 1.15 -1.53 12.05
N VAL A 130 0.07 -1.70 11.29
CA VAL A 130 -0.75 -2.92 11.34
C VAL A 130 0.00 -4.08 10.67
N GLN A 131 -0.05 -5.25 11.29
CA GLN A 131 0.58 -6.45 10.73
C GLN A 131 -0.07 -6.80 9.38
N GLY A 132 0.76 -7.13 8.39
CA GLY A 132 0.30 -7.42 7.02
C GLY A 132 -0.06 -6.19 6.19
N ILE A 133 0.20 -4.96 6.67
CA ILE A 133 -0.04 -3.77 5.86
C ILE A 133 0.85 -3.75 4.61
N GLU A 134 0.26 -3.34 3.50
CA GLU A 134 0.90 -3.10 2.21
C GLU A 134 0.70 -1.63 1.83
N ILE A 135 1.77 -0.99 1.37
CA ILE A 135 1.77 0.41 0.95
C ILE A 135 2.18 0.46 -0.52
N TYR A 136 1.41 1.18 -1.33
CA TYR A 136 1.63 1.31 -2.77
C TYR A 136 1.68 2.78 -3.15
N MET A 137 2.72 3.20 -3.86
CA MET A 137 2.82 4.54 -4.43
C MET A 137 3.51 4.50 -5.80
N PRO A 138 2.81 4.87 -6.89
CA PRO A 138 3.43 5.05 -8.19
C PRO A 138 4.50 6.13 -8.12
N LEU A 139 5.72 5.80 -8.56
CA LEU A 139 6.79 6.78 -8.78
C LEU A 139 6.70 7.39 -10.17
N ALA A 140 6.22 6.59 -11.12
CA ALA A 140 5.92 6.94 -12.50
C ALA A 140 4.79 6.04 -13.02
N SER A 141 4.31 6.30 -14.23
CA SER A 141 3.32 5.45 -14.92
C SER A 141 3.82 4.04 -15.19
N ASP A 142 5.13 3.81 -15.09
CA ASP A 142 5.81 2.55 -15.40
C ASP A 142 6.69 2.04 -14.24
N LEU A 143 6.55 2.61 -13.03
CA LEU A 143 7.28 2.17 -11.84
C LEU A 143 6.47 2.44 -10.56
N MET A 144 6.25 1.40 -9.77
CA MET A 144 5.57 1.43 -8.48
C MET A 144 6.58 1.21 -7.37
N LEU A 145 6.49 2.02 -6.31
CA LEU A 145 7.13 1.74 -5.03
C LEU A 145 6.15 1.01 -4.13
N CYS A 146 6.55 -0.17 -3.67
CA CYS A 146 5.84 -0.95 -2.68
C CYS A 146 6.62 -0.93 -1.36
N ALA A 147 5.92 -0.80 -0.25
CA ALA A 147 6.50 -0.97 1.09
C ALA A 147 5.62 -1.93 1.90
N PHE A 148 6.14 -3.13 2.14
CA PHE A 148 5.41 -4.24 2.74
C PHE A 148 5.78 -4.44 4.20
N CYS A 149 4.80 -4.79 5.02
CA CYS A 149 5.06 -5.26 6.38
C CYS A 149 6.05 -6.46 6.32
N PRO A 150 7.10 -6.50 7.16
CA PRO A 150 8.06 -7.61 7.15
C PRO A 150 7.43 -9.00 7.25
N SER A 151 6.31 -9.10 7.98
CA SER A 151 5.54 -10.34 8.10
C SER A 151 5.01 -10.91 6.78
N ILE A 152 4.97 -10.12 5.70
CA ILE A 152 4.57 -10.57 4.36
C ILE A 152 5.74 -11.29 3.69
N ILE A 153 6.90 -10.65 3.60
CA ILE A 153 8.09 -11.23 2.96
C ILE A 153 8.62 -12.42 3.77
N GLU A 154 8.64 -12.31 5.09
CA GLU A 154 8.98 -13.43 5.99
C GLU A 154 7.99 -14.59 5.82
N GLY A 155 6.69 -14.31 5.82
CA GLY A 155 5.65 -15.33 5.63
C GLY A 155 5.76 -16.03 4.28
N LEU A 156 6.04 -15.29 3.20
CA LEU A 156 6.30 -15.83 1.87
C LEU A 156 7.53 -16.75 1.87
N ARG A 157 8.64 -16.31 2.48
CA ARG A 157 9.88 -17.08 2.58
C ARG A 157 9.68 -18.39 3.33
N GLU A 158 9.00 -18.35 4.48
CA GLU A 158 8.71 -19.54 5.28
C GLU A 158 7.77 -20.51 4.55
N THR A 159 6.69 -20.00 3.96
CA THR A 159 5.72 -20.82 3.22
C THR A 159 6.39 -21.48 2.02
N HIS A 160 7.20 -20.74 1.27
CA HIS A 160 7.96 -21.27 0.14
C HIS A 160 8.94 -22.37 0.57
N LYS A 161 9.71 -22.13 1.64
CA LYS A 161 10.64 -23.12 2.21
C LYS A 161 9.91 -24.41 2.60
N ARG A 162 8.84 -24.32 3.40
CA ARG A 162 8.06 -25.48 3.83
C ARG A 162 7.45 -26.24 2.65
N ALA A 163 6.90 -25.52 1.67
CA ALA A 163 6.34 -26.13 0.49
C ALA A 163 7.41 -26.86 -0.34
N LYS A 164 8.63 -26.32 -0.44
CA LYS A 164 9.75 -26.97 -1.13
C LYS A 164 10.19 -28.25 -0.42
N GLU A 165 10.36 -28.19 0.90
CA GLU A 165 10.74 -29.36 1.73
C GLU A 165 9.69 -30.46 1.65
N ALA A 166 8.40 -30.11 1.76
CA ALA A 166 7.29 -31.07 1.63
C ALA A 166 7.27 -31.77 0.27
N ARG A 167 7.46 -31.01 -0.82
CA ARG A 167 7.53 -31.55 -2.19
C ARG A 167 8.73 -32.48 -2.38
N GLN A 168 9.89 -32.14 -1.82
CA GLN A 168 11.06 -33.00 -1.87
C GLN A 168 10.83 -34.31 -1.11
N ALA A 169 10.26 -34.23 0.09
CA ALA A 169 9.93 -35.41 0.89
C ALA A 169 8.91 -36.32 0.18
N GLU A 170 7.88 -35.74 -0.45
CA GLU A 170 6.91 -36.48 -1.25
C GLU A 170 7.58 -37.19 -2.44
N ALA A 171 8.43 -36.46 -3.19
CA ALA A 171 9.15 -37.01 -4.33
C ALA A 171 10.05 -38.20 -3.93
N VAL A 172 10.78 -38.07 -2.84
CA VAL A 172 11.61 -39.16 -2.27
C VAL A 172 10.75 -40.33 -1.82
N SER A 173 9.62 -40.08 -1.15
CA SER A 173 8.71 -41.14 -0.70
C SER A 173 8.14 -41.94 -1.88
N ARG A 174 7.71 -41.26 -2.94
CA ARG A 174 7.16 -41.91 -4.15
C ARG A 174 8.23 -42.71 -4.90
N LEU A 175 9.47 -42.20 -4.96
CA LEU A 175 10.61 -42.93 -5.52
C LEU A 175 10.86 -44.23 -4.74
N MET A 176 10.94 -44.15 -3.40
CA MET A 176 11.18 -45.32 -2.54
C MET A 176 10.05 -46.37 -2.62
N LYS A 177 8.81 -45.93 -2.85
CA LYS A 177 7.65 -46.82 -3.07
C LYS A 177 7.58 -47.41 -4.50
N GLY A 178 8.53 -47.08 -5.37
CA GLY A 178 8.49 -47.50 -6.78
C GLY A 178 7.37 -46.85 -7.60
N GLN A 179 6.72 -45.81 -7.07
CA GLN A 179 5.62 -45.08 -7.72
C GLN A 179 6.11 -43.96 -8.65
N LEU A 180 7.42 -43.74 -8.69
CA LEU A 180 8.07 -42.72 -9.48
C LEU A 180 9.45 -43.24 -9.91
N SER A 181 9.81 -43.03 -11.18
CA SER A 181 11.18 -43.27 -11.64
C SER A 181 12.08 -42.07 -11.29
N ALA A 182 13.40 -42.23 -11.38
CA ALA A 182 14.33 -41.10 -11.21
C ALA A 182 14.07 -39.98 -12.25
N ALA A 183 13.74 -40.34 -13.49
CA ALA A 183 13.33 -39.38 -14.52
C ALA A 183 12.01 -38.68 -14.16
N GLY A 184 11.03 -39.44 -13.64
CA GLY A 184 9.76 -38.90 -13.16
C GLY A 184 9.92 -37.97 -11.96
N MET A 185 10.88 -38.25 -11.08
CA MET A 185 11.24 -37.37 -9.95
C MET A 185 11.73 -36.02 -10.43
N ARG A 186 12.61 -36.02 -11.43
CA ARG A 186 13.12 -34.77 -12.02
C ARG A 186 11.99 -33.95 -12.64
N GLN A 187 11.12 -34.58 -13.44
CA GLN A 187 9.96 -33.90 -14.04
C GLN A 187 9.01 -33.33 -13.00
N PHE A 188 8.74 -34.09 -11.92
CA PHE A 188 7.90 -33.64 -10.82
C PHE A 188 8.47 -32.39 -10.14
N LEU A 189 9.76 -32.42 -9.80
CA LEU A 189 10.44 -31.28 -9.18
C LEU A 189 10.52 -30.07 -10.12
N ASP A 190 10.78 -30.28 -11.41
CA ASP A 190 10.84 -29.21 -12.41
C ASP A 190 9.48 -28.52 -12.57
N ALA A 191 8.39 -29.30 -12.65
CA ALA A 191 7.03 -28.77 -12.70
C ALA A 191 6.70 -27.99 -11.41
N ALA A 192 7.12 -28.48 -10.26
CA ALA A 192 6.92 -27.81 -8.98
C ALA A 192 7.76 -26.53 -8.83
N ASN A 193 8.97 -26.49 -9.39
CA ASN A 193 9.79 -25.28 -9.42
C ASN A 193 9.16 -24.23 -10.33
N ALA A 194 8.57 -24.64 -11.47
CA ALA A 194 7.87 -23.74 -12.37
C ALA A 194 6.70 -23.02 -11.68
N THR A 195 5.93 -23.70 -10.82
CA THR A 195 4.82 -23.07 -10.08
C THR A 195 5.29 -22.14 -8.97
N ALA A 196 6.49 -22.36 -8.42
CA ALA A 196 7.05 -21.52 -7.37
C ALA A 196 7.83 -20.31 -7.89
N ARG A 197 8.12 -20.27 -9.19
CA ARG A 197 8.94 -19.24 -9.83
C ARG A 197 8.49 -17.80 -9.51
N PRO A 198 7.19 -17.44 -9.53
CA PRO A 198 6.78 -16.07 -9.21
C PRO A 198 7.14 -15.64 -7.78
N VAL A 199 7.07 -16.57 -6.81
CA VAL A 199 7.44 -16.30 -5.42
C VAL A 199 8.96 -16.14 -5.30
N GLU A 200 9.72 -16.98 -5.99
CA GLU A 200 11.19 -16.87 -6.02
C GLU A 200 11.67 -15.57 -6.67
N GLU A 201 11.03 -15.16 -7.77
CA GLU A 201 11.28 -13.89 -8.44
C GLU A 201 10.99 -12.70 -7.52
N LEU A 202 9.85 -12.69 -6.82
CA LEU A 202 9.54 -11.64 -5.84
C LEU A 202 10.57 -11.59 -4.70
N LEU A 203 10.94 -12.74 -4.14
CA LEU A 203 11.91 -12.82 -3.04
C LEU A 203 13.32 -12.39 -3.46
N SER A 204 13.76 -12.74 -4.67
CA SER A 204 15.03 -12.29 -5.25
C SER A 204 14.98 -10.80 -5.57
N ALA A 205 13.95 -10.33 -6.24
CA ALA A 205 13.80 -8.92 -6.59
C ALA A 205 13.77 -8.01 -5.35
N ALA A 206 13.10 -8.42 -4.28
CA ALA A 206 13.13 -7.71 -3.01
C ALA A 206 14.54 -7.63 -2.38
N ALA A 207 15.33 -8.71 -2.50
CA ALA A 207 16.69 -8.75 -1.97
C ALA A 207 17.69 -7.97 -2.84
N ASP A 208 17.58 -8.11 -4.16
CA ASP A 208 18.51 -7.58 -5.15
C ASP A 208 18.16 -6.14 -5.57
N GLY A 209 16.93 -5.71 -5.28
CA GLY A 209 16.40 -4.37 -5.51
C GLY A 209 15.83 -4.13 -6.91
N TYR A 210 15.69 -5.16 -7.73
CA TYR A 210 15.10 -5.03 -9.07
C TYR A 210 13.57 -4.95 -9.03
N PRO A 211 12.93 -4.33 -10.04
CA PRO A 211 11.48 -4.35 -10.15
C PRO A 211 10.96 -5.74 -10.49
N VAL A 212 9.82 -6.09 -9.90
CA VAL A 212 9.05 -7.30 -10.23
C VAL A 212 8.07 -6.99 -11.35
N SER A 213 8.00 -7.86 -12.35
CA SER A 213 7.04 -7.71 -13.45
C SER A 213 5.62 -8.02 -12.98
N SER A 214 4.69 -7.10 -13.22
CA SER A 214 3.28 -7.27 -12.85
C SER A 214 2.53 -8.07 -13.91
N ASN A 215 1.53 -8.86 -13.48
CA ASN A 215 0.53 -9.43 -14.37
C ASN A 215 -0.76 -8.57 -14.39
N ASP A 216 -1.74 -8.97 -15.20
CA ASP A 216 -3.01 -8.22 -15.32
C ASP A 216 -3.78 -8.09 -14.01
N ALA A 217 -3.81 -9.14 -13.19
CA ALA A 217 -4.48 -9.10 -11.90
C ALA A 217 -3.80 -8.12 -10.94
N ASN A 218 -2.46 -8.06 -10.94
CA ASN A 218 -1.71 -7.06 -10.19
C ASN A 218 -2.03 -5.65 -10.68
N MET A 219 -2.08 -5.44 -11.99
CA MET A 219 -2.40 -4.13 -12.57
C MET A 219 -3.81 -3.66 -12.20
N ASP A 220 -4.81 -4.54 -12.27
CA ASP A 220 -6.19 -4.22 -11.87
C ASP A 220 -6.26 -3.89 -10.38
N TYR A 221 -5.55 -4.66 -9.55
CA TYR A 221 -5.45 -4.41 -8.12
C TYR A 221 -4.80 -3.05 -7.83
N TYR A 222 -3.64 -2.74 -8.41
CA TYR A 222 -2.95 -1.47 -8.16
C TYR A 222 -3.75 -0.26 -8.64
N ASN A 223 -4.34 -0.35 -9.84
CA ASN A 223 -5.10 0.75 -10.41
C ASN A 223 -6.47 0.94 -9.73
N SER A 224 -7.10 -0.13 -9.23
CA SER A 224 -8.29 -0.02 -8.39
C SER A 224 -7.97 0.64 -7.04
N LEU A 225 -6.82 0.33 -6.42
CA LEU A 225 -6.35 1.03 -5.22
C LEU A 225 -6.18 2.52 -5.49
N GLN A 226 -5.45 2.90 -6.54
CA GLN A 226 -5.26 4.30 -6.93
C GLN A 226 -6.58 5.01 -7.19
N THR A 227 -7.54 4.34 -7.83
CA THR A 227 -8.90 4.88 -8.05
C THR A 227 -9.65 5.07 -6.74
N SER A 228 -9.57 4.11 -5.81
CA SER A 228 -10.29 4.13 -4.53
C SER A 228 -9.74 5.16 -3.53
N TYR A 229 -8.47 5.55 -3.65
CA TYR A 229 -7.84 6.55 -2.80
C TYR A 229 -7.86 7.95 -3.42
N ALA A 230 -7.94 8.06 -4.75
CA ALA A 230 -7.99 9.34 -5.45
C ALA A 230 -9.13 10.22 -4.94
N TYR A 231 -8.81 11.49 -4.73
CA TYR A 231 -9.74 12.45 -4.13
C TYR A 231 -10.44 13.31 -5.20
N ARG A 232 -9.69 13.72 -6.22
CA ARG A 232 -10.21 14.57 -7.30
C ARG A 232 -9.96 14.01 -8.69
N TYR A 233 -8.80 13.40 -8.90
CA TYR A 233 -8.41 12.92 -10.23
C TYR A 233 -7.44 11.75 -10.15
N VAL A 234 -7.53 10.92 -11.19
CA VAL A 234 -6.51 9.94 -11.58
C VAL A 234 -5.99 10.33 -12.96
N VAL A 235 -4.70 10.13 -13.20
CA VAL A 235 -4.05 10.33 -14.49
C VAL A 235 -3.57 8.98 -15.00
N CYS A 236 -3.77 8.71 -16.30
CA CYS A 236 -3.29 7.51 -16.97
C CYS A 236 -2.52 7.93 -18.22
N GLN A 237 -1.28 7.43 -18.39
CA GLN A 237 -0.45 7.74 -19.56
C GLN A 237 -1.10 7.30 -20.87
N GLN A 238 -1.84 6.20 -20.85
CA GLN A 238 -2.47 5.59 -22.03
C GLN A 238 -3.87 6.13 -22.32
N ALA A 239 -4.37 7.05 -21.48
CA ALA A 239 -5.75 7.54 -21.53
C ALA A 239 -6.84 6.44 -21.43
N ASP A 240 -6.48 5.24 -20.95
CA ASP A 240 -7.44 4.18 -20.66
C ASP A 240 -7.97 4.31 -19.23
N PHE A 241 -9.23 4.71 -19.12
CA PHE A 241 -9.96 4.86 -17.86
C PHE A 241 -11.12 3.86 -17.73
N ALA A 242 -11.12 2.76 -18.49
CA ALA A 242 -12.20 1.77 -18.43
C ALA A 242 -12.36 1.20 -17.01
N LEU A 243 -11.26 0.78 -16.39
CA LEU A 243 -11.24 0.28 -15.01
C LEU A 243 -11.70 1.34 -14.00
N ALA A 244 -11.23 2.58 -14.12
CA ALA A 244 -11.64 3.65 -13.22
C ALA A 244 -13.16 3.94 -13.31
N ARG A 245 -13.73 3.84 -14.52
CA ARG A 245 -15.18 4.00 -14.73
C ARG A 245 -15.98 2.86 -14.11
N SER A 246 -15.61 1.60 -14.40
CA SER A 246 -16.31 0.44 -13.83
C SER A 246 -16.21 0.40 -12.30
N PHE A 247 -15.01 0.64 -11.77
CA PHE A 247 -14.78 0.67 -10.32
C PHE A 247 -15.67 1.71 -9.63
N ASN A 248 -15.75 2.93 -10.17
CA ASN A 248 -16.57 4.00 -9.60
C ASN A 248 -18.08 3.75 -9.73
N SER A 249 -18.53 3.05 -10.78
CA SER A 249 -19.94 2.66 -10.90
C SER A 249 -20.33 1.60 -9.87
N GLU A 250 -19.42 0.66 -9.58
CA GLU A 250 -19.63 -0.40 -8.58
C GLU A 250 -19.44 0.12 -7.14
N ASN A 251 -18.58 1.13 -6.95
CA ASN A 251 -18.21 1.66 -5.65
C ASN A 251 -18.45 3.18 -5.56
N PRO A 252 -19.71 3.65 -5.70
CA PRO A 252 -20.00 5.09 -5.75
C PRO A 252 -19.55 5.84 -4.47
N ALA A 253 -19.53 5.15 -3.32
CA ALA A 253 -19.06 5.71 -2.05
C ALA A 253 -17.54 6.04 -2.05
N LEU A 254 -16.75 5.38 -2.90
CA LEU A 254 -15.29 5.56 -2.97
C LEU A 254 -14.85 6.59 -4.01
N LYS A 255 -15.79 7.18 -4.76
CA LYS A 255 -15.49 8.15 -5.83
C LYS A 255 -14.75 9.42 -5.37
N ARG A 256 -14.82 9.73 -4.08
CA ARG A 256 -14.14 10.88 -3.45
C ARG A 256 -13.08 10.45 -2.45
N GLY A 257 -12.46 9.29 -2.70
CA GLY A 257 -11.50 8.67 -1.81
C GLY A 257 -12.14 8.05 -0.56
N ARG A 258 -11.38 7.22 0.14
CA ARG A 258 -11.77 6.69 1.46
C ARG A 258 -11.90 7.84 2.46
N ARG A 259 -12.98 7.87 3.23
CA ARG A 259 -13.20 8.84 4.31
C ARG A 259 -13.23 8.13 5.65
N VAL A 260 -12.65 8.78 6.67
CA VAL A 260 -12.87 8.37 8.05
C VAL A 260 -14.32 8.70 8.40
N GLN A 261 -15.08 7.68 8.79
CA GLN A 261 -16.39 7.87 9.38
C GLN A 261 -16.18 8.21 10.85
N VAL A 262 -16.63 9.39 11.26
CA VAL A 262 -16.74 9.73 12.67
C VAL A 262 -18.13 9.25 13.10
N ALA A 263 -18.15 8.23 13.96
CA ALA A 263 -19.38 7.65 14.53
C ALA A 263 -19.90 8.49 15.71
#